data_AF-A0A255RJM4-F1
#
_entry.id   AF-A0A255RJM4-F1
#
_cell.length_a   1.000
_cell.length_b   1.000
_cell.length_c   1.000
_cell.angle_alpha   90.00
_cell.angle_beta   90.00
_cell.angle_gamma   90.00
#
_symmetry.space_group_name_H-M   'P 1'
#
loop_
_entity.id
_entity.type
_entity.pdbx_description
1 polymer ?
#
loop_
_entity_poly.entity_id
_entity_poly.type
_entity_poly.pdbx_seq_one_letter_code
_entity_poly.pdbx_strand_id
1 'polypeptide(L)'
;MGCSRGFGIQSPTDYAFVRYVINEHWPYYAYDELDNLAHNATERKLGRLYFRLANWRQPSVMLRDEYEAWWHAGCRKMRLTDYPQEAMGNRGTFQLARITIEDDADLLLRHADEESVLVVEGIHRNTERWRHIKECEQVTITYDLYYCGIVLFDSHRYKHHYRVNF
;
A
#
# COMPACT_ATOMS: atom_id res chain seq x y z
N MET A 1 -19.86 9.01 28.69
CA MET A 1 -19.00 9.89 27.87
C MET A 1 -18.34 9.04 26.79
N GLY A 2 -18.86 9.08 25.57
CA GLY A 2 -18.38 8.26 24.46
C GLY A 2 -17.17 8.90 23.78
N CYS A 3 -16.00 8.27 23.89
CA CYS A 3 -14.84 8.67 23.10
C CYS A 3 -15.03 8.18 21.66
N SER A 4 -15.25 9.11 20.74
CA SER A 4 -15.11 8.89 19.31
C SER A 4 -13.65 8.52 19.01
N ARG A 5 -13.39 7.24 18.71
CA ARG A 5 -12.11 6.78 18.13
C ARG A 5 -11.99 7.20 16.66
N GLY A 6 -12.45 8.41 16.33
CA GLY A 6 -12.65 8.86 14.97
C GLY A 6 -11.33 9.29 14.35
N PHE A 7 -10.83 8.53 13.36
CA PHE A 7 -9.68 8.87 12.52
C PHE A 7 -9.89 10.15 11.65
N GLY A 8 -10.95 10.93 11.89
CA GLY A 8 -11.39 12.00 10.99
C GLY A 8 -11.99 11.50 9.67
N ILE A 9 -12.29 10.19 9.57
CA ILE A 9 -12.78 9.54 8.35
C ILE A 9 -14.32 9.54 8.34
N GLN A 10 -14.92 10.10 7.30
CA GLN A 10 -16.37 10.14 7.11
C GLN A 10 -16.89 9.05 6.16
N SER A 11 -16.03 8.54 5.27
CA SER A 11 -16.39 7.51 4.30
C SER A 11 -16.38 6.12 4.95
N PRO A 12 -17.49 5.35 4.90
CA PRO A 12 -17.55 4.00 5.47
C PRO A 12 -16.50 3.05 4.88
N THR A 13 -16.21 3.18 3.58
CA THR A 13 -15.19 2.37 2.88
C THR A 13 -13.78 2.66 3.40
N ASP A 14 -13.45 3.94 3.57
CA ASP A 14 -12.16 4.36 4.13
C ASP A 14 -12.00 3.90 5.58
N TYR A 15 -13.07 3.99 6.37
CA TYR A 15 -13.06 3.53 7.75
C TYR A 15 -12.84 2.01 7.82
N ALA A 16 -13.53 1.24 6.98
CA ALA A 16 -13.36 -0.21 6.90
C ALA A 16 -11.93 -0.58 6.50
N PHE A 17 -11.36 0.09 5.50
CA PHE A 17 -9.97 -0.13 5.09
C PHE A 17 -8.99 0.14 6.24
N VAL A 18 -9.12 1.28 6.92
CA VAL A 18 -8.27 1.60 8.07
C VAL A 18 -8.45 0.59 9.21
N ARG A 19 -9.68 0.18 9.50
CA ARG A 19 -9.98 -0.70 10.64
C ARG A 19 -9.55 -2.15 10.42
N TYR A 20 -9.80 -2.69 9.23
CA TYR A 20 -9.68 -4.13 8.94
C TYR A 20 -8.47 -4.48 8.08
N VAL A 21 -7.78 -3.48 7.51
CA VAL A 21 -6.55 -3.69 6.73
C VAL A 21 -5.37 -3.03 7.42
N ILE A 22 -5.42 -1.71 7.67
CA ILE A 22 -4.27 -1.00 8.26
C ILE A 22 -4.06 -1.40 9.72
N ASN A 23 -5.08 -1.21 10.56
CA ASN A 23 -5.05 -1.41 12.01
C ASN A 23 -5.63 -2.76 12.46
N GLU A 24 -5.56 -3.77 11.60
CA GLU A 24 -5.95 -5.11 12.00
C GLU A 24 -4.91 -5.71 12.95
N HIS A 25 -5.39 -6.19 14.10
CA HIS A 25 -4.58 -6.71 15.19
C HIS A 25 -4.72 -8.24 15.36
N TRP A 26 -5.76 -8.85 14.77
CA TRP A 26 -5.94 -10.30 14.89
C TRP A 26 -4.79 -11.08 14.24
N PRO A 27 -4.32 -12.17 14.87
CA PRO A 27 -3.26 -12.99 14.33
C PRO A 27 -3.77 -13.71 13.08
N TYR A 28 -2.91 -13.75 12.05
CA TYR A 28 -3.15 -14.55 10.86
C TYR A 28 -2.34 -15.84 10.93
N TYR A 29 -2.84 -16.89 10.31
CA TYR A 29 -2.24 -18.23 10.29
C TYR A 29 -0.77 -18.26 9.81
N ALA A 30 -0.35 -17.25 9.03
CA ALA A 30 1.00 -17.17 8.45
C ALA A 30 2.00 -16.35 9.30
N TYR A 31 1.54 -15.62 10.33
CA TYR A 31 2.42 -14.68 11.03
C TYR A 31 3.55 -15.36 11.78
N ASP A 32 3.33 -16.52 12.40
CA ASP A 32 4.36 -17.19 13.19
C ASP A 32 5.58 -17.58 12.34
N GLU A 33 5.36 -18.00 11.09
CA GLU A 33 6.44 -18.33 10.16
C GLU A 33 7.10 -17.08 9.57
N LEU A 34 6.28 -16.12 9.10
CA LEU A 34 6.78 -14.91 8.44
C LEU A 34 7.53 -13.98 9.39
N ASP A 35 7.10 -13.89 10.65
CA ASP A 35 7.76 -13.04 11.65
C ASP A 35 9.23 -13.44 11.89
N ASN A 36 9.59 -14.71 11.65
CA ASN A 36 10.98 -15.18 11.74
C ASN A 36 11.86 -14.70 10.58
N LEU A 37 11.25 -14.23 9.49
CA LEU A 37 11.97 -13.65 8.34
C LEU A 37 12.37 -12.20 8.60
N ALA A 38 11.70 -11.51 9.53
CA ALA A 38 11.95 -10.10 9.81
C ALA A 38 13.19 -9.90 10.69
N HIS A 39 14.09 -9.02 10.28
CA HIS A 39 15.31 -8.71 11.02
C HIS A 39 15.05 -7.78 12.20
N ASN A 40 13.99 -6.98 12.14
CA ASN A 40 13.63 -6.01 13.17
C ASN A 40 12.11 -5.80 13.30
N ALA A 41 11.71 -5.08 14.34
CA ALA A 41 10.29 -4.85 14.64
C ALA A 41 9.56 -4.02 13.56
N THR A 42 10.25 -3.10 12.89
CA THR A 42 9.68 -2.27 11.82
C THR A 42 9.40 -3.10 10.58
N GLU A 43 10.36 -3.92 10.16
CA GLU A 43 10.21 -4.85 9.04
C GLU A 43 9.07 -5.84 9.28
N ARG A 44 8.98 -6.40 10.50
CA ARG A 44 7.83 -7.25 10.88
C ARG A 44 6.51 -6.49 10.79
N LYS A 45 6.47 -5.24 11.24
CA LYS A 45 5.27 -4.40 11.22
C LYS A 45 4.81 -4.09 9.79
N LEU A 46 5.75 -3.74 8.90
CA LEU A 46 5.48 -3.49 7.49
C LEU A 46 5.12 -4.78 6.73
N GLY A 47 5.88 -5.87 6.93
CA GLY A 47 5.57 -7.17 6.34
C GLY A 47 4.17 -7.66 6.68
N ARG A 48 3.74 -7.54 7.94
CA ARG A 48 2.35 -7.85 8.33
C ARG A 48 1.32 -6.94 7.65
N LEU A 49 1.61 -5.65 7.44
CA LEU A 49 0.73 -4.75 6.67
C LEU A 49 0.65 -5.21 5.20
N TYR A 50 1.78 -5.60 4.60
CA TYR A 50 1.88 -6.05 3.22
C TYR A 50 1.11 -7.34 2.97
N PHE A 51 1.24 -8.30 3.88
CA PHE A 51 0.36 -9.47 3.91
C PHE A 51 -1.12 -9.07 3.86
N ARG A 52 -1.54 -8.13 4.72
CA ARG A 52 -2.95 -7.71 4.80
C ARG A 52 -3.41 -6.98 3.54
N LEU A 53 -2.56 -6.16 2.94
CA LEU A 53 -2.84 -5.48 1.68
C LEU A 53 -3.02 -6.47 0.53
N ALA A 54 -2.13 -7.46 0.39
CA ALA A 54 -2.31 -8.53 -0.60
C ALA A 54 -3.58 -9.35 -0.34
N ASN A 55 -3.86 -9.70 0.93
CA ASN A 55 -5.06 -10.44 1.30
C ASN A 55 -6.35 -9.66 1.01
N TRP A 56 -6.35 -8.34 1.24
CA TRP A 56 -7.47 -7.46 0.93
C TRP A 56 -7.65 -7.26 -0.58
N ARG A 57 -6.56 -6.96 -1.30
CA ARG A 57 -6.63 -6.58 -2.71
C ARG A 57 -6.79 -7.76 -3.66
N GLN A 58 -6.27 -8.92 -3.27
CA GLN A 58 -6.23 -10.16 -4.08
C GLN A 58 -5.67 -9.97 -5.50
N PRO A 59 -4.50 -9.31 -5.66
CA PRO A 59 -3.95 -9.01 -6.98
C PRO A 59 -3.52 -10.29 -7.72
N SER A 60 -3.56 -10.24 -9.04
CA SER A 60 -3.03 -11.27 -9.93
C SER A 60 -1.53 -11.10 -10.19
N VAL A 61 -1.05 -9.85 -10.20
CA VAL A 61 0.36 -9.49 -10.44
C VAL A 61 0.82 -8.43 -9.45
N MET A 62 2.06 -8.57 -8.97
CA MET A 62 2.75 -7.58 -8.15
C MET A 62 4.21 -7.42 -8.58
N LEU A 63 4.75 -6.20 -8.47
CA LEU A 63 6.19 -5.95 -8.65
C LEU A 63 7.01 -6.62 -7.55
N ARG A 64 8.05 -7.36 -7.92
CA ARG A 64 8.93 -8.07 -6.98
C ARG A 64 9.70 -7.08 -6.09
N ASP A 65 9.75 -7.38 -4.80
CA ASP A 65 10.51 -6.65 -3.78
C ASP A 65 11.06 -7.61 -2.70
N GLU A 66 11.77 -7.08 -1.70
CA GLU A 66 12.30 -7.87 -0.58
C GLU A 66 11.23 -8.51 0.34
N TYR A 67 9.96 -8.10 0.23
CA TYR A 67 8.85 -8.59 1.05
C TYR A 67 8.01 -9.67 0.34
N GLU A 68 8.48 -10.24 -0.77
CA GLU A 68 7.78 -11.26 -1.59
C GLU A 68 7.06 -12.34 -0.78
N ALA A 69 7.71 -12.89 0.26
CA ALA A 69 7.12 -13.93 1.11
C ALA A 69 5.83 -13.46 1.82
N TRP A 70 5.81 -12.21 2.29
CA TRP A 70 4.65 -11.61 2.97
C TRP A 70 3.50 -11.38 2.00
N TRP A 71 3.79 -10.82 0.84
CA TRP A 71 2.80 -10.56 -0.20
C TRP A 71 2.16 -11.86 -0.71
N HIS A 72 3.00 -12.87 -1.00
CA HIS A 72 2.54 -14.17 -1.49
C HIS A 72 1.71 -14.92 -0.44
N ALA A 73 2.07 -14.83 0.84
CA ALA A 73 1.26 -15.42 1.90
C ALA A 73 -0.13 -14.77 2.03
N GLY A 74 -0.26 -13.48 1.74
CA GLY A 74 -1.54 -12.77 1.70
C GLY A 74 -2.39 -13.12 0.47
N CYS A 75 -1.74 -13.39 -0.68
CA CYS A 75 -2.42 -13.76 -1.92
C CYS A 75 -1.65 -14.86 -2.68
N ARG A 76 -1.99 -16.13 -2.42
CA ARG A 76 -1.28 -17.31 -2.99
C ARG A 76 -1.36 -17.45 -4.52
N LYS A 77 -2.31 -16.78 -5.16
CA LYS A 77 -2.48 -16.78 -6.62
C LYS A 77 -1.68 -15.67 -7.31
N MET A 78 -1.11 -14.75 -6.53
CA MET A 78 -0.37 -13.60 -7.05
C MET A 78 0.92 -14.05 -7.71
N ARG A 79 1.17 -13.56 -8.91
CA ARG A 79 2.45 -13.72 -9.61
C ARG A 79 3.32 -12.51 -9.38
N LEU A 80 4.61 -12.75 -9.14
CA LEU A 80 5.59 -11.69 -9.06
C LEU A 80 6.18 -11.42 -10.43
N THR A 81 6.51 -10.16 -10.67
CA THR A 81 7.14 -9.72 -11.90
C THR A 81 8.22 -8.68 -11.61
N ASP A 82 9.29 -8.73 -12.37
CA ASP A 82 10.38 -7.77 -12.24
C ASP A 82 10.10 -6.48 -13.06
N TYR A 83 8.96 -6.37 -13.77
CA TYR A 83 8.65 -5.36 -14.80
C TYR A 83 8.99 -3.90 -14.45
N PRO A 84 9.94 -3.25 -15.16
CA PRO A 84 10.09 -1.81 -15.06
C PRO A 84 10.34 -1.05 -16.39
N GLN A 85 10.36 -1.66 -17.59
CA GLN A 85 10.60 -0.87 -18.84
C GLN A 85 10.17 -1.52 -20.18
N GLU A 86 10.28 -2.84 -20.39
CA GLU A 86 10.01 -3.43 -21.73
C GLU A 86 8.52 -3.76 -22.01
N ALA A 87 7.71 -3.98 -20.96
CA ALA A 87 6.27 -4.25 -21.10
C ALA A 87 5.38 -3.03 -20.92
N MET A 88 5.95 -1.89 -20.50
CA MET A 88 5.26 -0.60 -20.41
C MET A 88 5.34 0.14 -21.75
N GLY A 89 4.96 -0.56 -22.83
CA GLY A 89 4.32 0.17 -23.93
C GLY A 89 3.11 0.95 -23.38
N ASN A 90 2.58 1.90 -24.16
CA ASN A 90 1.55 2.89 -23.79
C ASN A 90 0.28 2.41 -23.02
N ARG A 91 0.11 1.14 -22.63
CA ARG A 91 -1.10 0.57 -22.02
C ARG A 91 -0.90 -0.44 -20.86
N GLY A 92 0.33 -0.71 -20.38
CA GLY A 92 0.51 -1.64 -19.25
C GLY A 92 0.00 -1.03 -17.93
N THR A 93 -0.58 -1.82 -17.02
CA THR A 93 -0.94 -1.38 -15.65
C THR A 93 -0.34 -2.31 -14.59
N PHE A 94 -0.27 -1.84 -13.34
CA PHE A 94 0.17 -2.65 -12.19
C PHE A 94 -0.98 -2.77 -11.19
N GLN A 95 -1.07 -3.85 -10.42
CA GLN A 95 -2.13 -3.98 -9.41
C GLN A 95 -1.61 -3.68 -8.00
N LEU A 96 -0.36 -4.03 -7.72
CA LEU A 96 0.28 -3.80 -6.44
C LEU A 96 1.77 -3.55 -6.65
N ALA A 97 2.30 -2.51 -6.00
CA ALA A 97 3.72 -2.18 -6.03
C ALA A 97 4.15 -1.56 -4.71
N ARG A 98 5.40 -1.80 -4.33
CA ARG A 98 6.07 -1.12 -3.22
C ARG A 98 7.34 -0.46 -3.72
N ILE A 99 7.54 0.79 -3.36
CA ILE A 99 8.75 1.56 -3.62
C ILE A 99 9.18 2.29 -2.36
N THR A 100 10.39 2.84 -2.36
CA THR A 100 10.85 3.82 -1.38
C THR A 100 10.57 5.24 -1.89
N ILE A 101 10.55 6.24 -1.00
CA ILE A 101 10.38 7.65 -1.40
C ILE A 101 11.56 8.16 -2.25
N GLU A 102 12.69 7.45 -2.22
CA GLU A 102 13.88 7.71 -3.01
C GLU A 102 13.75 7.21 -4.47
N ASP A 103 12.88 6.22 -4.74
CA ASP A 103 12.65 5.69 -6.10
C ASP A 103 11.81 6.63 -6.97
N ASP A 104 11.87 6.48 -8.29
CA ASP A 104 11.01 7.22 -9.23
C ASP A 104 9.59 6.66 -9.25
N ALA A 105 8.64 7.40 -8.68
CA ALA A 105 7.23 7.05 -8.65
C ALA A 105 6.50 7.37 -9.97
N ASP A 106 7.02 8.27 -10.81
CA ASP A 106 6.28 8.83 -11.94
C ASP A 106 5.88 7.78 -12.97
N LEU A 107 6.73 6.77 -13.16
CA LEU A 107 6.43 5.65 -14.05
C LEU A 107 5.20 4.86 -13.58
N LEU A 108 5.12 4.57 -12.28
CA LEU A 108 3.98 3.85 -11.69
C LEU A 108 2.73 4.73 -11.71
N LEU A 109 2.84 6.00 -11.32
CA LEU A 109 1.72 6.93 -11.33
C LEU A 109 1.07 7.07 -12.72
N ARG A 110 1.87 7.06 -13.80
CA ARG A 110 1.38 7.11 -15.19
C ARG A 110 0.65 5.84 -15.65
N HIS A 111 0.89 4.71 -14.99
CA HIS A 111 0.37 3.39 -15.40
C HIS A 111 -0.56 2.79 -14.34
N ALA A 112 -0.98 3.60 -13.37
CA ALA A 112 -1.99 3.20 -12.41
C ALA A 112 -3.37 3.19 -13.07
N ASP A 113 -4.14 2.14 -12.79
CA ASP A 113 -5.57 2.04 -13.02
C ASP A 113 -6.34 2.14 -11.70
N GLU A 114 -7.67 2.14 -11.77
CA GLU A 114 -8.58 2.21 -10.61
C GLU A 114 -8.33 1.10 -9.59
N GLU A 115 -7.73 0.00 -10.05
CA GLU A 115 -7.45 -1.16 -9.24
C GLU A 115 -6.09 -1.13 -8.55
N SER A 116 -5.21 -0.21 -8.96
CA SER A 116 -3.83 -0.14 -8.53
C SER A 116 -3.71 0.27 -7.06
N VAL A 117 -2.70 -0.30 -6.39
CA VAL A 117 -2.30 0.09 -5.03
C VAL A 117 -0.79 0.27 -5.00
N LEU A 118 -0.35 1.46 -4.62
CA LEU A 118 1.06 1.79 -4.47
C LEU A 118 1.39 2.01 -2.99
N VAL A 119 2.42 1.35 -2.51
CA VAL A 119 3.02 1.60 -1.20
C VAL A 119 4.33 2.35 -1.40
N VAL A 120 4.49 3.46 -0.68
CA VAL A 120 5.71 4.28 -0.69
C VAL A 120 6.30 4.28 0.71
N GLU A 121 7.44 3.63 0.93
CA GLU A 121 8.12 3.64 2.22
C GLU A 121 8.87 4.95 2.46
N GLY A 122 9.01 5.34 3.73
CA GLY A 122 9.86 6.46 4.11
C GLY A 122 9.34 7.83 3.70
N ILE A 123 8.04 8.01 3.48
CA ILE A 123 7.41 9.27 3.00
C ILE A 123 7.81 10.55 3.77
N HIS A 124 8.22 10.45 5.04
CA HIS A 124 8.70 11.58 5.84
C HIS A 124 10.20 11.88 5.69
N ARG A 125 10.98 11.03 5.00
CA ARG A 125 12.37 11.30 4.62
C ARG A 125 12.45 12.36 3.52
N ASN A 126 11.42 12.45 2.67
CA ASN A 126 11.28 13.50 1.67
C ASN A 126 9.81 13.91 1.51
N THR A 127 9.41 14.91 2.30
CA THR A 127 8.02 15.39 2.34
C THR A 127 7.59 16.12 1.08
N GLU A 128 8.53 16.67 0.31
CA GLU A 128 8.28 17.33 -0.97
C GLU A 128 7.86 16.30 -2.03
N ARG A 129 8.61 15.20 -2.17
CA ARG A 129 8.23 14.11 -3.08
C ARG A 129 6.91 13.45 -2.66
N TRP A 130 6.68 13.29 -1.36
CA TRP A 130 5.39 12.77 -0.89
C TRP A 130 4.24 13.72 -1.23
N ARG A 131 4.47 15.03 -1.14
CA ARG A 131 3.50 16.03 -1.57
C ARG A 131 3.22 15.94 -3.07
N HIS A 132 4.27 15.82 -3.89
CA HIS A 132 4.14 15.64 -5.34
C HIS A 132 3.26 14.43 -5.69
N ILE A 133 3.53 13.27 -5.08
CA ILE A 133 2.72 12.05 -5.27
C ILE A 133 1.25 12.29 -4.91
N LYS A 134 0.97 12.95 -3.78
CA LYS A 134 -0.42 13.27 -3.38
C LYS A 134 -1.11 14.21 -4.37
N GLU A 135 -0.38 15.14 -4.96
CA GLU A 135 -0.94 16.16 -5.87
C GLU A 135 -1.21 15.61 -7.28
N CYS A 136 -0.62 14.47 -7.66
CA CYS A 136 -0.89 13.79 -8.94
C CYS A 136 -2.39 13.55 -9.20
N GLU A 137 -2.82 13.76 -10.44
CA GLU A 137 -4.22 13.71 -10.86
C GLU A 137 -4.83 12.31 -10.69
N GLN A 138 -4.05 11.27 -10.99
CA GLN A 138 -4.47 9.87 -10.88
C GLN A 138 -4.68 9.44 -9.41
N VAL A 139 -4.06 10.15 -8.46
CA VAL A 139 -4.11 9.79 -7.04
C VAL A 139 -5.40 10.29 -6.42
N THR A 140 -6.22 9.35 -6.00
CA THR A 140 -7.49 9.64 -5.32
C THR A 140 -7.29 9.63 -3.81
N ILE A 141 -6.75 8.57 -3.23
CA ILE A 141 -6.69 8.44 -1.77
C ILE A 141 -5.28 8.13 -1.32
N THR A 142 -4.83 8.81 -0.28
CA THR A 142 -3.59 8.43 0.40
C THR A 142 -3.78 8.25 1.89
N TYR A 143 -3.11 7.24 2.45
CA TYR A 143 -2.98 7.05 3.90
C TYR A 143 -1.53 7.21 4.31
N ASP A 144 -1.23 8.26 5.04
CA ASP A 144 0.06 8.49 5.70
C ASP A 144 0.09 7.69 7.01
N LEU A 145 0.88 6.62 7.03
CA LEU A 145 1.05 5.72 8.17
C LEU A 145 2.36 6.00 8.93
N TYR A 146 2.97 7.18 8.75
CA TYR A 146 4.30 7.56 9.24
C TYR A 146 5.49 6.77 8.65
N TYR A 147 5.46 5.43 8.71
CA TYR A 147 6.52 4.59 8.15
C TYR A 147 6.42 4.48 6.61
N CYS A 148 5.20 4.47 6.08
CA CYS A 148 4.92 4.41 4.66
C CYS A 148 3.62 5.15 4.33
N GLY A 149 3.44 5.49 3.05
CA GLY A 149 2.19 5.94 2.47
C GLY A 149 1.54 4.82 1.66
N ILE A 150 0.22 4.66 1.76
CA ILE A 150 -0.57 3.85 0.82
C ILE A 150 -1.28 4.80 -0.12
N VAL A 151 -1.25 4.53 -1.43
CA VAL A 151 -1.82 5.34 -2.50
C VAL A 151 -2.80 4.49 -3.30
N LEU A 152 -4.03 5.00 -3.47
CA LEU A 152 -5.11 4.39 -4.23
C LEU A 152 -5.55 5.34 -5.37
N PHE A 153 -5.99 4.74 -6.47
CA PHE A 153 -6.25 5.44 -7.74
C PHE A 153 -7.71 5.29 -8.23
N ASP A 154 -8.61 4.83 -7.34
CA ASP A 154 -10.03 4.63 -7.64
C ASP A 154 -10.71 5.94 -8.07
N SER A 155 -11.03 6.06 -9.35
CA SER A 155 -11.56 7.28 -9.97
C SER A 155 -12.99 7.61 -9.54
N HIS A 156 -13.70 6.63 -8.95
CA HIS A 156 -15.09 6.79 -8.48
C HIS A 156 -15.18 7.45 -7.11
N ARG A 157 -14.04 7.72 -6.46
CA ARG A 157 -13.97 8.28 -5.11
C ARG A 157 -13.46 9.70 -5.15
N TYR A 158 -13.80 10.49 -4.12
CA TYR A 158 -13.27 11.84 -3.99
C TYR A 158 -11.85 11.83 -3.45
N LYS A 159 -11.07 12.82 -3.89
CA LYS A 159 -9.68 12.95 -3.48
C LYS A 159 -9.56 13.24 -1.98
N HIS A 160 -8.89 12.36 -1.23
CA HIS A 160 -8.74 12.47 0.22
C HIS A 160 -7.37 11.99 0.71
N HIS A 161 -6.76 12.75 1.62
CA HIS A 161 -5.47 12.40 2.21
C HIS A 161 -5.63 12.25 3.72
N TYR A 162 -5.52 11.02 4.21
CA TYR A 162 -5.63 10.67 5.62
C TYR A 162 -4.26 10.54 6.27
N ARG A 163 -4.18 10.93 7.54
CA ARG A 163 -3.07 10.58 8.42
C ARG A 163 -3.59 9.63 9.48
N VAL A 164 -3.03 8.43 9.54
CA VAL A 164 -3.53 7.34 10.38
C VAL A 164 -2.43 6.94 11.36
N ASN A 165 -2.81 6.78 12.63
CA ASN A 165 -1.91 6.19 13.61
C ASN A 165 -1.80 4.70 13.33
N PHE A 166 -0.60 4.27 12.93
CA PHE A 166 -0.24 2.90 12.59
C PHE A 166 0.91 2.45 13.47
#